data_AF-A0A0F0GHL9-F1
#
_entry.id   AF-A0A0F0GHL9-F1
#
_cell.length_a   1.000
_cell.length_b   1.000
_cell.length_c   1.000
_cell.angle_alpha   90.00
_cell.angle_beta   90.00
_cell.angle_gamma   90.00
#
_symmetry.space_group_name_H-M   'P 1'
#
loop_
_entity.id
_entity.type
_entity.pdbx_description
1 polymer ?
#
loop_
_entity_poly.entity_id
_entity_poly.type
_entity_poly.pdbx_seq_one_letter_code
_entity_poly.pdbx_strand_id
1 'polypeptide(L)'
;MHVGSGRTVRAAGAAALAVSAAVALGVAPASAASVTYDISTGQYGPARPRYESAVARTRPEADRRCVAEFGFRARGADPVRLFAAVADEPDETEWFVKWTCTSN
;
A
#
# COMPACT_ATOMS: atom_id res chain seq x y z
N MET A 1 10.02 42.79 -44.67
CA MET A 1 11.10 43.17 -43.73
C MET A 1 10.92 42.38 -42.44
N HIS A 2 12.06 42.00 -41.84
CA HIS A 2 12.25 41.00 -40.78
C HIS A 2 11.70 41.35 -39.37
N VAL A 3 11.19 40.30 -38.70
CA VAL A 3 11.52 39.72 -37.37
C VAL A 3 11.40 40.55 -36.06
N GLY A 4 10.66 39.96 -35.12
CA GLY A 4 10.89 39.92 -33.66
C GLY A 4 9.80 39.07 -33.01
N SER A 5 9.95 37.77 -32.71
CA SER A 5 10.86 37.02 -31.80
C SER A 5 10.48 37.08 -30.31
N GLY A 6 10.05 35.92 -29.78
CA GLY A 6 10.07 35.51 -28.35
C GLY A 6 8.85 35.91 -27.53
N ARG A 7 8.21 35.08 -26.70
CA ARG A 7 8.58 33.81 -26.05
C ARG A 7 7.32 32.99 -25.76
N THR A 8 7.35 31.72 -26.13
CA THR A 8 6.44 30.68 -25.68
C THR A 8 6.70 30.35 -24.20
N VAL A 9 5.69 30.48 -23.35
CA VAL A 9 5.75 29.97 -21.97
C VAL A 9 5.42 28.48 -22.01
N ARG A 10 6.42 27.63 -21.79
CA ARG A 10 6.26 26.19 -21.57
C ARG A 10 6.29 25.87 -20.08
N ALA A 11 5.32 25.06 -19.68
CA ALA A 11 5.37 24.02 -18.65
C ALA A 11 5.60 24.45 -17.18
N ALA A 12 4.52 24.37 -16.41
CA ALA A 12 4.57 23.73 -15.10
C ALA A 12 3.37 22.77 -15.03
N GLY A 13 3.65 21.48 -15.15
CA GLY A 13 2.65 20.44 -15.02
C GLY A 13 2.12 20.40 -13.59
N ALA A 14 0.84 20.70 -13.43
CA ALA A 14 0.06 20.18 -12.33
C ALA A 14 -0.48 18.83 -12.81
N ALA A 15 0.26 17.76 -12.53
CA ALA A 15 -0.29 16.42 -12.65
C ALA A 15 -1.48 16.34 -11.70
N ALA A 16 -2.68 16.34 -12.29
CA ALA A 16 -3.94 16.31 -11.60
C ALA A 16 -3.97 15.15 -10.60
N LEU A 17 -4.21 15.46 -9.33
CA LEU A 17 -4.69 14.51 -8.35
C LEU A 17 -6.03 13.98 -8.86
N ALA A 18 -6.00 12.85 -9.56
CA ALA A 18 -7.19 12.11 -9.93
C ALA A 18 -7.75 11.46 -8.65
N VAL A 19 -8.41 12.27 -7.83
CA VAL A 19 -9.33 11.77 -6.80
C VAL A 19 -10.52 11.23 -7.57
N SER A 20 -10.51 9.92 -7.83
CA SER A 20 -11.62 9.22 -8.46
C SER A 20 -12.82 9.19 -7.51
N ALA A 21 -13.57 10.30 -7.46
CA ALA A 21 -14.90 10.36 -6.89
C ALA A 21 -15.87 9.64 -7.82
N ALA A 22 -15.84 8.30 -7.81
CA ALA A 22 -16.83 7.47 -8.47
C ALA A 22 -18.10 7.43 -7.63
N VAL A 23 -18.86 8.53 -7.60
CA VAL A 23 -20.25 8.53 -7.15
C VAL A 23 -21.12 8.32 -8.39
N ALA A 24 -21.11 7.10 -8.92
CA ALA A 24 -22.07 6.65 -9.90
C ALA A 24 -23.19 5.89 -9.17
N LEU A 25 -24.32 6.58 -9.00
CA LEU A 25 -25.59 5.98 -8.60
C LEU A 25 -26.02 4.97 -9.68
N GLY A 26 -25.83 3.68 -9.44
CA GLY A 26 -26.30 2.63 -10.34
C GLY A 26 -25.56 1.32 -10.18
N VAL A 27 -25.99 0.51 -9.21
CA VAL A 27 -25.85 -0.96 -9.17
C VAL A 27 -24.54 -1.52 -9.73
N ALA A 28 -23.39 -1.05 -9.23
CA ALA A 28 -22.20 -1.90 -9.28
C ALA A 28 -22.51 -3.10 -8.37
N PRO A 29 -22.28 -4.35 -8.79
CA PRO A 29 -22.31 -5.45 -7.84
C PRO A 29 -21.39 -5.03 -6.69
N ALA A 30 -21.81 -5.26 -5.45
CA ALA A 30 -20.95 -5.10 -4.28
C ALA A 30 -19.84 -6.16 -4.37
N SER A 31 -18.91 -5.96 -5.29
CA SER A 31 -17.75 -6.79 -5.46
C SER A 31 -16.80 -6.44 -4.34
N ALA A 32 -16.39 -7.45 -3.58
CA ALA A 32 -15.39 -7.31 -2.54
C ALA A 32 -14.18 -6.53 -3.08
N ALA A 33 -13.88 -5.39 -2.45
CA ALA A 33 -12.64 -4.68 -2.68
C ALA A 33 -11.52 -5.37 -1.89
N SER A 34 -10.28 -5.24 -2.35
CA SER A 34 -9.12 -5.70 -1.60
C SER A 34 -7.99 -4.69 -1.64
N VAL A 35 -7.26 -4.56 -0.54
CA VAL A 35 -6.04 -3.77 -0.45
C VAL A 35 -4.93 -4.63 0.12
N THR A 36 -3.70 -4.40 -0.33
CA THR A 36 -2.52 -5.09 0.18
C THR A 36 -1.54 -4.08 0.76
N TYR A 37 -0.95 -4.40 1.89
CA TYR A 37 0.05 -3.56 2.54
C TYR A 37 1.12 -4.41 3.23
N ASP A 38 2.29 -3.82 3.36
CA ASP A 38 3.43 -4.43 4.02
C ASP A 38 3.57 -3.85 5.44
N ILE A 39 3.80 -4.72 6.42
CA ILE A 39 3.98 -4.36 7.82
C ILE A 39 5.34 -4.89 8.28
N SER A 40 6.16 -3.99 8.81
CA SER A 40 7.44 -4.32 9.41
C SER A 40 7.24 -5.28 10.59
N THR A 41 8.11 -6.28 10.68
CA THR A 41 8.16 -7.17 11.83
C THR A 41 9.03 -6.62 12.98
N GLY A 42 9.70 -5.49 12.78
CA GLY A 42 10.69 -4.90 13.69
C GLY A 42 11.96 -5.74 13.85
N GLN A 43 12.19 -6.72 12.98
CA GLN A 43 13.37 -7.59 13.01
C GLN A 43 14.26 -7.30 11.82
N TYR A 44 15.56 -7.19 12.12
CA TYR A 44 16.62 -6.86 11.19
C TYR A 44 17.64 -8.01 11.08
N GLY A 45 18.37 -8.01 9.97
CA GLY A 45 19.43 -8.95 9.68
C GLY A 45 19.06 -10.07 8.71
N PRO A 46 20.04 -10.88 8.30
CA PRO A 46 19.88 -11.89 7.25
C PRO A 46 19.07 -13.11 7.70
N ALA A 47 18.92 -13.31 9.02
CA ALA A 47 18.23 -14.46 9.58
C ALA A 47 16.72 -14.31 9.42
N ARG A 48 16.11 -15.18 8.60
CA ARG A 48 14.66 -15.20 8.39
C ARG A 48 13.91 -15.55 9.68
N PRO A 49 12.98 -14.71 10.16
CA PRO A 49 12.19 -15.03 11.34
C PRO A 49 11.16 -16.11 11.04
N ARG A 50 10.70 -16.79 12.10
CA ARG A 50 9.61 -17.77 11.98
C ARG A 50 8.32 -17.10 11.52
N TYR A 51 7.65 -17.67 10.52
CA TYR A 51 6.48 -17.09 9.88
C TYR A 51 5.36 -16.81 10.89
N GLU A 52 5.00 -17.79 11.71
CA GLU A 52 3.90 -17.68 12.68
C GLU A 52 4.18 -16.58 13.70
N SER A 53 5.44 -16.44 14.12
CA SER A 53 5.85 -15.38 15.05
C SER A 53 5.76 -13.99 14.43
N ALA A 54 6.12 -13.86 13.14
CA ALA A 54 6.03 -12.60 12.40
C ALA A 54 4.57 -12.20 12.16
N VAL A 55 3.72 -13.17 11.81
CA VAL A 55 2.27 -12.98 11.67
C VAL A 55 1.65 -12.56 13.01
N ALA A 56 1.93 -13.27 14.09
CA ALA A 56 1.37 -12.95 15.41
C ALA A 56 1.75 -11.54 15.88
N ARG A 57 3.01 -11.11 15.65
CA ARG A 57 3.47 -9.75 15.96
C ARG A 57 2.78 -8.67 15.14
N THR A 58 2.60 -8.90 13.83
CA THR A 58 2.11 -7.87 12.90
C THR A 58 0.58 -7.83 12.77
N ARG A 59 -0.13 -8.88 13.24
CA ARG A 59 -1.59 -8.98 13.13
C ARG A 59 -2.37 -7.82 13.75
N PRO A 60 -2.06 -7.34 14.97
CA PRO A 60 -2.79 -6.20 15.55
C PRO A 60 -2.71 -4.93 14.71
N GLU A 61 -1.59 -4.71 14.01
CA GLU A 61 -1.47 -3.58 13.09
C GLU A 61 -2.23 -3.83 11.78
N ALA A 62 -2.18 -5.05 11.24
CA ALA A 62 -2.95 -5.43 10.06
C ALA A 62 -4.45 -5.24 10.28
N ASP A 63 -4.98 -5.74 11.40
CA ASP A 63 -6.40 -5.61 11.73
C ASP A 63 -6.82 -4.14 11.86
N ARG A 64 -5.99 -3.30 12.52
CA ARG A 64 -6.25 -1.85 12.61
C ARG A 64 -6.25 -1.17 11.24
N ARG A 65 -5.27 -1.48 10.37
CA ARG A 65 -5.21 -0.92 9.02
C ARG A 65 -6.41 -1.38 8.17
N CYS A 66 -6.83 -2.63 8.31
CA CYS A 66 -7.98 -3.17 7.60
C CYS A 66 -9.29 -2.47 7.98
N VAL A 67 -9.50 -2.22 9.28
CA VAL A 67 -10.63 -1.44 9.77
C VAL A 67 -10.51 0.03 9.34
N ALA A 68 -9.32 0.61 9.29
CA ALA A 68 -9.12 1.97 8.79
C ALA A 68 -9.48 2.11 7.30
N GLU A 69 -9.20 1.08 6.49
CA GLU A 69 -9.49 1.09 5.06
C GLU A 69 -10.98 0.90 4.76
N PHE A 70 -11.61 -0.14 5.33
CA PHE A 70 -12.98 -0.54 4.96
C PHE A 70 -14.03 -0.31 6.04
N GLY A 71 -13.65 0.15 7.23
CA GLY A 71 -14.57 0.35 8.36
C GLY A 71 -15.35 -0.93 8.69
N PHE A 72 -16.66 -0.80 8.86
CA PHE A 72 -17.57 -1.92 9.10
C PHE A 72 -17.66 -2.93 7.95
N ARG A 73 -17.17 -2.59 6.76
CA ARG A 73 -17.15 -3.51 5.62
C ARG A 73 -15.93 -4.44 5.64
N ALA A 74 -14.94 -4.22 6.51
CA ALA A 74 -13.78 -5.09 6.62
C ALA A 74 -14.20 -6.53 6.99
N ARG A 75 -13.76 -7.51 6.20
CA ARG A 75 -13.88 -8.94 6.54
C ARG A 75 -12.75 -9.44 7.44
N GLY A 76 -11.60 -8.77 7.37
CA GLY A 76 -10.40 -9.11 8.12
C GLY A 76 -9.14 -8.97 7.27
N ALA A 77 -8.00 -9.02 7.94
CA ALA A 77 -6.69 -9.06 7.32
C ALA A 77 -6.14 -10.49 7.31
N ASP A 78 -5.69 -10.94 6.14
CA ASP A 78 -5.08 -12.24 5.92
C ASP A 78 -3.60 -12.08 5.56
N PRO A 79 -2.70 -12.86 6.18
CA PRO A 79 -1.27 -12.77 5.87
C PRO A 79 -1.00 -13.53 4.57
N VAL A 80 -0.27 -12.89 3.66
CA VAL A 80 0.04 -13.42 2.33
C VAL A 80 1.44 -14.06 2.31
N ARG A 81 2.44 -13.32 2.76
CA ARG A 81 3.84 -13.80 2.76
C ARG A 81 4.73 -13.00 3.71
N LEU A 82 5.76 -13.66 4.21
CA LEU A 82 6.92 -13.05 4.85
C LEU A 82 8.02 -12.83 3.80
N PHE A 83 8.61 -11.64 3.77
CA PHE A 83 9.68 -11.26 2.85
C PHE A 83 10.66 -10.28 3.50
N ALA A 84 11.83 -10.14 2.90
CA ALA A 84 12.84 -9.18 3.33
C ALA A 84 12.88 -7.99 2.35
N ALA A 85 12.98 -6.77 2.87
CA ALA A 85 13.50 -5.65 2.10
C ALA A 85 15.02 -5.70 2.24
N VAL A 86 15.70 -6.07 1.16
CA VAL A 86 17.15 -6.23 1.13
C VAL A 86 17.77 -4.84 1.05
N ALA A 87 18.61 -4.53 2.03
CA ALA A 87 19.47 -3.36 2.02
C ALA A 87 20.85 -3.72 1.46
N ASP A 88 21.68 -2.71 1.19
CA ASP A 88 23.05 -2.92 0.69
C ASP A 88 23.91 -3.65 1.74
N GLU A 89 23.67 -3.38 3.02
CA GLU A 89 24.31 -4.07 4.14
C GLU A 89 23.39 -5.17 4.73
N PRO A 90 23.95 -6.35 5.10
CA PRO A 90 23.15 -7.49 5.54
C PRO A 90 22.40 -7.26 6.86
N ASP A 91 22.93 -6.43 7.75
CA ASP A 91 22.33 -6.04 9.02
C ASP A 91 21.22 -4.99 8.88
N GLU A 92 21.16 -4.29 7.75
CA GLU A 92 20.08 -3.37 7.40
C GLU A 92 18.87 -4.07 6.75
N THR A 93 18.98 -5.37 6.45
CA THR A 93 17.87 -6.15 5.89
C THR A 93 16.72 -6.22 6.89
N GLU A 94 15.56 -5.68 6.52
CA GLU A 94 14.37 -5.67 7.38
C GLU A 94 13.32 -6.68 6.90
N TRP A 95 12.67 -7.36 7.84
CA TRP A 95 11.64 -8.35 7.55
C TRP A 95 10.22 -7.79 7.65
N PHE A 96 9.39 -8.10 6.67
CA PHE A 96 8.02 -7.63 6.53
C PHE A 96 7.04 -8.80 6.31
N VAL A 97 5.81 -8.63 6.81
CA VAL A 97 4.67 -9.47 6.41
C VAL A 97 3.78 -8.66 5.49
N LYS A 98 3.51 -9.21 4.30
CA LYS A 98 2.49 -8.71 3.37
C LYS A 98 1.14 -9.23 3.84
N TRP A 99 0.18 -8.32 3.99
CA TRP A 99 -1.19 -8.59 4.40
C TRP A 99 -2.16 -8.13 3.32
N THR A 100 -3.23 -8.88 3.13
CA THR A 100 -4.37 -8.49 2.30
C THR A 100 -5.59 -8.30 3.17
N CYS A 101 -6.24 -7.16 3.06
CA CYS A 101 -7.53 -6.89 3.66
C CYS A 101 -8.61 -6.95 2.57
N THR A 102 -9.74 -7.58 2.85
CA THR A 102 -10.88 -7.68 1.93
C THR A 102 -12.13 -7.04 2.52
N SER A 103 -12.95 -6.42 1.68
CA SER A 103 -14.27 -5.91 2.06
C SER A 103 -15.37 -6.95 1.81
N ASN A 104 -16.50 -6.78 2.50
CA ASN A 104 -17.77 -7.41 2.14
C ASN A 104 -18.30 -6.90 0.81
#